data_AF-A0A2D7JVY5-F1
#
_entry.id   AF-A0A2D7JVY5-F1
#
_cell.length_a   1.000
_cell.length_b   1.000
_cell.length_c   1.000
_cell.angle_alpha   90.00
_cell.angle_beta   90.00
_cell.angle_gamma   90.00
#
_symmetry.space_group_name_H-M   'P 1'
#
loop_
_entity.id
_entity.type
_entity.pdbx_description
1 polymer ?
#
loop_
_entity_poly.entity_id
_entity_poly.type
_entity_poly.pdbx_seq_one_letter_code
_entity_poly.pdbx_strand_id
1 'polypeptide(L)'
;MSSIFISKERGEYFKGYWFGFLIPILIGFSLNITILFLLINYDLSFDSYLGIRITLLEYIFIAMFYGGPLIVWPLSSWWLIRRADKLEKLSQKNGAWLSIKFYIIGVVYFVFSVIINTALGGGE
;
A
#
# COMPACT_ATOMS: atom_id res chain seq x y z
N MET A 1 -14.28 -13.26 37.31
CA MET A 1 -14.65 -13.77 35.96
C MET A 1 -14.77 -12.67 34.92
N SER A 2 -15.20 -11.44 35.24
CA SER A 2 -15.33 -10.31 34.30
C SER A 2 -14.00 -9.88 33.62
N SER A 3 -12.86 -9.95 34.30
CA SER A 3 -11.57 -9.52 33.75
C SER A 3 -11.10 -10.33 32.53
N ILE A 4 -11.46 -11.62 32.48
CA ILE A 4 -11.09 -12.53 31.37
C ILE A 4 -11.94 -12.26 30.12
N PHE A 5 -13.19 -11.83 30.29
CA PHE A 5 -14.04 -11.46 29.15
C PHE A 5 -13.63 -10.10 28.56
N ILE A 6 -13.31 -9.13 29.41
CA ILE A 6 -12.81 -7.82 28.98
C ILE A 6 -11.44 -7.95 28.26
N SER A 7 -10.61 -8.93 28.61
CA SER A 7 -9.34 -9.16 27.89
C SER A 7 -9.56 -9.80 26.52
N LYS A 8 -10.51 -10.73 26.38
CA LYS A 8 -10.86 -11.35 25.09
C LYS A 8 -11.46 -10.34 24.11
N GLU A 9 -12.42 -9.54 24.56
CA GLU A 9 -13.08 -8.53 23.73
C GLU A 9 -12.09 -7.47 23.22
N ARG A 10 -11.18 -7.00 24.10
CA ARG A 10 -10.09 -6.10 23.69
C ARG A 10 -9.14 -6.76 22.69
N GLY A 11 -8.84 -8.05 22.84
CA GLY A 11 -8.01 -8.81 21.91
C GLY A 11 -8.65 -8.93 20.52
N GLU A 12 -9.94 -9.21 20.44
CA GLU A 12 -10.68 -9.29 19.17
C GLU A 12 -10.80 -7.93 18.50
N TYR A 13 -11.08 -6.88 19.28
CA TYR A 13 -11.02 -5.51 18.79
C TYR A 13 -9.65 -5.20 18.21
N PHE A 14 -8.56 -5.42 18.96
CA PHE A 14 -7.21 -5.15 18.50
C PHE A 14 -6.86 -5.90 17.20
N LYS A 15 -7.20 -7.18 17.11
CA LYS A 15 -7.00 -7.99 15.89
C LYS A 15 -7.76 -7.41 14.69
N GLY A 16 -9.03 -7.06 14.87
CA GLY A 16 -9.83 -6.45 13.82
C GLY A 16 -9.24 -5.13 13.33
N TYR A 17 -8.73 -4.31 14.25
CA TYR A 17 -8.10 -3.04 13.96
C TYR A 17 -6.85 -3.20 13.09
N TRP A 18 -5.92 -4.05 13.52
CA TRP A 18 -4.69 -4.31 12.77
C TRP A 18 -4.94 -5.01 11.44
N PHE A 19 -5.95 -5.88 11.38
CA PHE A 19 -6.38 -6.46 10.11
C PHE A 19 -6.87 -5.36 9.16
N GLY A 20 -7.71 -4.45 9.63
CA GLY A 20 -8.18 -3.34 8.81
C GLY A 20 -7.07 -2.38 8.38
N PHE A 21 -6.09 -2.16 9.23
CA PHE A 21 -4.96 -1.29 8.96
C PHE A 21 -3.96 -1.90 7.98
N LEU A 22 -3.42 -3.08 8.28
CA LEU A 22 -2.26 -3.67 7.60
C LEU A 22 -2.61 -4.37 6.29
N ILE A 23 -3.76 -5.03 6.20
CA ILE A 23 -4.10 -5.83 5.01
C ILE A 23 -4.10 -4.97 3.74
N PRO A 24 -4.72 -3.78 3.71
CA PRO A 24 -4.64 -2.93 2.53
C PRO A 24 -3.22 -2.53 2.14
N ILE A 25 -2.35 -2.29 3.14
CA ILE A 25 -0.93 -1.95 2.93
C ILE A 25 -0.21 -3.10 2.25
N LEU A 26 -0.36 -4.31 2.82
CA LEU A 26 0.26 -5.53 2.29
C LEU A 26 -0.23 -5.84 0.88
N ILE A 27 -1.52 -5.65 0.59
CA ILE A 27 -2.07 -5.83 -0.77
C ILE A 27 -1.51 -4.76 -1.72
N GLY A 28 -1.37 -3.51 -1.27
CA GLY A 28 -0.77 -2.45 -2.09
C GLY A 28 0.68 -2.72 -2.48
N PHE A 29 1.49 -3.18 -1.52
CA PHE A 29 2.91 -3.45 -1.74
C PHE A 29 3.24 -4.85 -2.26
N SER A 30 2.30 -5.79 -2.26
CA SER A 30 2.56 -7.15 -2.77
C SER A 30 3.03 -7.14 -4.22
N LEU A 31 2.47 -6.26 -5.06
CA LEU A 31 2.90 -6.09 -6.44
C LEU A 31 4.36 -5.63 -6.55
N ASN A 32 4.83 -4.77 -5.64
CA ASN A 32 6.22 -4.32 -5.62
C ASN A 32 7.16 -5.48 -5.29
N ILE A 33 6.79 -6.26 -4.25
CA ILE A 33 7.57 -7.43 -3.83
C ILE A 33 7.61 -8.48 -4.93
N THR A 34 6.48 -8.76 -5.59
CA THR A 34 6.43 -9.70 -6.71
C THR A 34 7.29 -9.25 -7.88
N ILE A 35 7.21 -7.98 -8.26
CA ILE A 35 8.03 -7.45 -9.37
C ILE A 35 9.52 -7.49 -9.00
N LEU A 36 9.89 -7.06 -7.78
CA LEU A 36 11.27 -7.12 -7.31
C LEU A 36 11.81 -8.55 -7.32
N PHE A 37 11.01 -9.52 -6.88
CA PHE A 37 11.35 -10.94 -6.94
C PHE A 37 11.57 -11.40 -8.38
N LEU A 38 10.70 -11.02 -9.32
CA LEU A 38 10.86 -11.36 -10.73
C LEU A 38 12.14 -10.75 -11.32
N LEU A 39 12.45 -9.49 -11.01
CA LEU A 39 13.67 -8.82 -11.48
C LEU A 39 14.94 -9.55 -11.01
N ILE A 40 14.99 -9.91 -9.73
CA ILE A 40 16.16 -10.59 -9.14
C ILE A 40 16.35 -12.00 -9.69
N ASN A 41 15.26 -12.76 -9.87
CA ASN A 41 15.37 -14.20 -10.21
C ASN A 41 15.43 -14.47 -11.72
N TYR A 42 14.96 -13.55 -12.55
CA TYR A 42 14.93 -13.73 -14.01
C TYR A 42 15.95 -12.85 -14.74
N ASP A 43 16.86 -12.20 -14.02
CA ASP A 43 17.87 -11.26 -14.55
C ASP A 43 17.25 -10.24 -15.52
N LEU A 44 16.06 -9.78 -15.18
CA LEU A 44 15.35 -8.77 -15.95
C LEU A 44 15.93 -7.42 -15.54
N SER A 45 16.74 -6.81 -16.41
CA SER A 45 17.24 -5.44 -16.20
C SER A 45 16.29 -4.42 -16.84
N PHE A 46 15.97 -3.36 -16.09
CA PHE A 46 15.35 -2.14 -16.66
C PHE A 46 16.44 -1.23 -17.27
N ASP A 47 17.36 -1.78 -18.07
CA ASP A 47 18.44 -1.00 -18.70
C ASP A 47 17.92 0.01 -19.73
N SER A 48 16.64 -0.08 -20.12
CA SER A 48 15.99 0.89 -21.02
C SER A 48 15.73 2.26 -20.38
N TYR A 49 16.06 2.47 -19.10
CA TYR A 49 15.86 3.74 -18.38
C TYR A 49 16.60 4.94 -19.03
N LEU A 50 17.59 4.69 -19.89
CA LEU A 50 18.36 5.73 -20.61
C LEU A 50 18.35 5.61 -22.15
N GLY A 51 17.54 4.70 -22.73
CA GLY A 51 17.66 4.34 -24.15
C GLY A 51 16.35 4.16 -24.89
N ILE A 52 15.62 5.24 -25.19
CA ILE A 52 14.65 5.50 -26.29
C ILE A 52 13.51 4.45 -26.56
N ARG A 53 13.52 3.22 -26.03
CA ARG A 53 12.50 2.18 -26.28
C ARG A 53 12.19 1.39 -25.01
N ILE A 54 11.20 1.87 -24.27
CA ILE A 54 10.49 1.06 -23.26
C ILE A 54 9.65 0.02 -24.01
N THR A 55 9.87 -1.26 -23.75
CA THR A 55 9.03 -2.33 -24.26
C THR A 55 7.66 -2.31 -23.56
N LEU A 56 6.62 -2.82 -24.24
CA LEU A 56 5.28 -2.93 -23.65
C LEU A 56 5.30 -3.67 -22.31
N LEU A 57 6.18 -4.67 -22.18
CA LEU A 57 6.34 -5.47 -20.97
C LEU A 57 6.90 -4.66 -19.80
N GLU A 58 7.95 -3.87 -20.04
CA GLU A 58 8.52 -2.97 -19.02
C GLU A 58 7.50 -1.92 -18.57
N TYR A 59 6.73 -1.35 -19.50
CA TYR A 59 5.67 -0.40 -19.17
C TYR A 59 4.60 -1.02 -18.26
N ILE A 60 4.19 -2.28 -18.53
CA ILE A 60 3.25 -3.01 -17.68
C ILE A 60 3.83 -3.22 -16.28
N PHE A 61 5.09 -3.63 -16.16
CA PHE A 61 5.71 -3.81 -14.85
C PHE A 61 5.81 -2.49 -14.07
N ILE A 62 6.22 -1.41 -14.72
CA ILE A 62 6.25 -0.06 -14.11
C ILE A 62 4.85 0.33 -13.62
N ALA A 63 3.83 0.17 -14.47
CA ALA A 63 2.45 0.48 -14.12
C ALA A 63 1.95 -0.35 -12.94
N MET A 64 2.30 -1.64 -12.88
CA MET A 64 1.94 -2.51 -11.75
C MET A 64 2.70 -2.15 -10.46
N PHE A 65 3.98 -1.81 -10.57
CA PHE A 65 4.85 -1.45 -9.44
C PHE A 65 4.31 -0.20 -8.73
N TYR A 66 4.05 0.87 -9.48
CA TYR A 66 3.48 2.10 -8.91
C TYR A 66 1.98 1.99 -8.65
N GLY A 67 1.26 1.24 -9.47
CA GLY A 67 -0.20 1.06 -9.37
C GLY A 67 -0.63 0.32 -8.10
N GLY A 68 0.18 -0.58 -7.57
CA GLY A 68 -0.11 -1.27 -6.31
C GLY A 68 -0.33 -0.29 -5.15
N PRO A 69 0.68 0.47 -4.73
CA PRO A 69 0.54 1.43 -3.63
C PRO A 69 -0.40 2.58 -3.97
N LEU A 70 -0.42 3.07 -5.21
CA LEU A 70 -1.22 4.25 -5.58
C LEU A 70 -2.70 3.95 -5.77
N ILE A 71 -3.05 2.77 -6.28
CA ILE A 71 -4.43 2.43 -6.69
C ILE A 71 -4.95 1.27 -5.84
N VAL A 72 -4.22 0.16 -5.77
CA VAL A 72 -4.71 -1.06 -5.10
C VAL A 72 -4.83 -0.86 -3.59
N TRP A 73 -3.89 -0.15 -2.96
CA TRP A 73 -3.98 0.16 -1.53
C TRP A 73 -5.24 0.94 -1.17
N PRO A 74 -5.51 2.17 -1.68
CA PRO A 74 -6.70 2.91 -1.27
C PRO A 74 -8.01 2.21 -1.67
N LEU A 75 -8.03 1.49 -2.81
CA LEU A 75 -9.20 0.70 -3.21
C LEU A 75 -9.47 -0.46 -2.24
N SER A 76 -8.44 -1.19 -1.83
CA SER A 76 -8.60 -2.29 -0.87
C SER A 76 -9.01 -1.79 0.52
N SER A 77 -8.46 -0.65 0.97
CA SER A 77 -8.92 0.02 2.20
C SER A 77 -10.39 0.42 2.09
N TRP A 78 -10.81 1.03 0.98
CA TRP A 78 -12.19 1.44 0.76
C TRP A 78 -13.16 0.26 0.74
N TRP A 79 -12.81 -0.80 0.02
CA TRP A 79 -13.60 -2.03 -0.02
C TRP A 79 -13.76 -2.61 1.39
N LEU A 80 -12.69 -2.60 2.18
CA LEU A 80 -12.68 -3.13 3.54
C LEU A 80 -13.50 -2.27 4.50
N ILE A 81 -13.54 -0.95 4.33
CA ILE A 81 -14.47 -0.05 5.05
C ILE A 81 -15.91 -0.44 4.74
N ARG A 82 -16.29 -0.56 3.46
CA ARG A 82 -17.65 -0.92 3.06
C ARG A 82 -18.08 -2.29 3.60
N ARG A 83 -17.15 -3.26 3.58
CA ARG A 83 -17.42 -4.60 4.10
C ARG A 83 -17.55 -4.59 5.63
N ALA A 84 -16.69 -3.86 6.33
CA ALA A 84 -16.75 -3.76 7.78
C ALA A 84 -18.03 -3.05 8.24
N ASP A 85 -18.50 -2.05 7.49
CA ASP A 85 -19.75 -1.35 7.74
C ASP A 85 -20.96 -2.28 7.63
N LYS A 86 -21.04 -3.08 6.54
CA LYS A 86 -22.09 -4.09 6.35
C LYS A 86 -22.10 -5.19 7.41
N LEU A 87 -20.96 -5.49 8.01
CA LEU A 87 -20.79 -6.54 9.01
C LEU A 87 -20.76 -5.99 10.44
N GLU A 88 -21.01 -4.70 10.63
CA GLU A 88 -20.95 -4.00 11.94
C GLU A 88 -19.62 -4.19 12.67
N LYS A 89 -18.53 -4.43 11.94
CA LYS A 89 -17.18 -4.62 12.48
C LYS A 89 -16.47 -3.28 12.66
N LEU A 90 -16.88 -2.53 13.68
CA LEU A 90 -16.37 -1.19 13.96
C LEU A 90 -14.84 -1.12 14.07
N SER A 91 -14.22 -2.10 14.73
CA SER A 91 -12.76 -2.15 14.86
C SER A 91 -12.03 -2.20 13.50
N GLN A 92 -12.51 -3.09 12.63
CA GLN A 92 -11.95 -3.28 11.30
C GLN A 92 -12.15 -2.04 10.42
N LYS A 93 -13.32 -1.40 10.53
CA LYS A 93 -13.60 -0.12 9.86
C LYS A 93 -12.62 0.97 10.31
N ASN A 94 -12.37 1.09 11.61
CA ASN A 94 -11.44 2.10 12.17
C ASN A 94 -10.00 1.86 11.71
N GLY A 95 -9.55 0.60 11.68
CA GLY A 95 -8.24 0.24 11.12
C GLY A 95 -8.11 0.60 9.65
N ALA A 96 -9.13 0.32 8.85
CA ALA A 96 -9.15 0.64 7.42
C ALA A 96 -9.13 2.15 7.15
N TRP A 97 -9.84 2.94 7.96
CA TRP A 97 -9.74 4.40 7.90
C TRP A 97 -8.35 4.91 8.27
N LEU A 98 -7.69 4.31 9.27
CA LEU A 98 -6.29 4.65 9.56
C LEU A 98 -5.39 4.32 8.36
N SER A 99 -5.63 3.20 7.68
CA SER A 99 -4.88 2.82 6.48
C SER A 99 -4.97 3.89 5.38
N ILE A 100 -6.17 4.43 5.13
CA ILE A 100 -6.36 5.54 4.16
C ILE A 100 -5.62 6.80 4.61
N LYS A 101 -5.69 7.16 5.89
CA LYS A 101 -4.96 8.33 6.41
C LYS A 101 -3.45 8.16 6.21
N PHE A 102 -2.94 6.96 6.46
CA PHE A 102 -1.53 6.63 6.28
C PHE A 102 -1.13 6.69 4.79
N TYR A 103 -1.99 6.21 3.90
CA TYR A 103 -1.81 6.37 2.45
C TYR A 103 -1.71 7.85 2.05
N ILE A 104 -2.62 8.72 2.52
CA ILE A 104 -2.60 10.15 2.21
C ILE A 104 -1.28 10.79 2.68
N ILE A 105 -0.84 10.50 3.91
CA ILE A 105 0.44 10.98 4.43
C ILE A 105 1.60 10.50 3.55
N GLY A 106 1.58 9.24 3.13
CA GLY A 106 2.59 8.66 2.23
C GLY A 106 2.63 9.34 0.86
N VAL A 107 1.48 9.60 0.24
CA VAL A 107 1.39 10.32 -1.04
C VAL A 107 1.91 11.74 -0.91
N VAL A 108 1.51 12.46 0.14
CA VAL A 108 1.99 13.82 0.42
C VAL A 108 3.52 13.80 0.57
N TYR A 109 4.05 12.90 1.39
CA TYR A 109 5.49 12.73 1.57
C TYR A 109 6.22 12.44 0.25
N PHE A 110 5.68 11.54 -0.58
CA PHE A 110 6.25 11.21 -1.87
C PHE A 110 6.30 12.42 -2.80
N VAL A 111 5.21 13.18 -2.93
CA VAL A 111 5.15 14.38 -3.78
C VAL A 111 6.13 15.44 -3.29
N PHE A 112 6.17 15.72 -1.99
CA PHE A 112 7.14 16.68 -1.44
C PHE A 112 8.58 16.22 -1.67
N SER A 113 8.86 14.93 -1.50
CA SER A 113 10.20 14.39 -1.74
C SER A 113 10.61 14.57 -3.20
N VAL A 114 9.71 14.31 -4.16
CA VAL A 114 9.98 14.54 -5.59
C VAL A 114 10.25 16.02 -5.86
N ILE A 115 9.40 16.92 -5.36
CA ILE A 115 9.58 18.38 -5.54
C ILE A 115 10.91 18.85 -4.97
N ILE A 116 11.27 18.42 -3.76
CA ILE A 116 12.54 18.79 -3.12
C ILE A 116 13.72 18.26 -3.92
N ASN A 117 13.69 17.01 -4.36
CA ASN A 117 14.76 16.44 -5.18
C ASN A 117 14.88 17.14 -6.53
N THR A 118 13.77 17.53 -7.19
CA THR A 118 13.82 18.30 -8.43
C THR A 118 14.30 19.74 -8.21
N ALA A 119 13.90 20.39 -7.11
CA ALA A 119 14.30 21.75 -6.81
C ALA A 119 15.76 21.88 -6.32
N LEU A 120 16.27 20.87 -5.61
CA LEU A 120 17.65 20.83 -5.11
C LEU A 120 18.62 20.12 -6.08
N GLY A 121 18.12 19.25 -6.95
CA GLY A 121 18.89 18.44 -7.90
C GLY A 121 18.76 18.86 -9.36
N GLY A 122 18.10 19.99 -9.67
CA GLY A 122 18.01 20.57 -11.02
C GLY A 122 19.30 21.22 -11.52
N GLY A 123 20.46 20.63 -11.20
CA GLY A 123 21.79 21.15 -11.49
C GLY A 123 22.84 20.06 -11.68
N GLU A 124 22.47 18.94 -12.31
CA GLU A 124 23.41 18.05 -13.01
C GLU A 124 22.86 17.69 -14.39
#